data_AF-A0A7G8UY09-F1
#
_entry.id   AF-A0A7G8UY09-F1
#
_cell.length_a   1.000
_cell.length_b   1.000
_cell.length_c   1.000
_cell.angle_alpha   90.00
_cell.angle_beta   90.00
_cell.angle_gamma   90.00
#
_symmetry.space_group_name_H-M   'P 1'
#
loop_
_entity.id
_entity.type
_entity.pdbx_description
1 polymer ?
#
loop_
_entity_poly.entity_id
_entity_poly.type
_entity_poly.pdbx_seq_one_letter_code
_entity_poly.pdbx_strand_id
1 'polypeptide(L)'
;MTYHRIQSIQDPHFRSLHELLGTIFPPEEVLAYDLWAEPLQDPGIHVYVALKEEAVVGATEYRYYPDMRVAMTDFTIIGKPALGIGRFLLTNREKDLKRLAEQSGTEPIGMFAEVYDPYRAVSHEFGGVSPMNPIVRREVLSHIGYRRLDLTYVHPSWEHTGEAVSELDLCFLPSSEELDAIPASLVVEFLTTYYSALPNKPQAWLDMIQQLRSREEVRLLAL
;
A
#
# COMPACT_ATOMS: atom_id res chain seq x y z
N MET A 1 9.06 19.40 -7.67
CA MET A 1 8.39 18.20 -8.19
C MET A 1 6.91 18.52 -8.31
N THR A 2 6.22 17.93 -9.28
CA THR A 2 4.77 18.06 -9.48
C THR A 2 4.10 16.75 -9.09
N TYR A 3 2.96 16.83 -8.41
CA TYR A 3 2.18 15.67 -8.00
C TYR A 3 1.04 15.50 -9.00
N HIS A 4 1.20 14.56 -9.94
CA HIS A 4 0.32 14.41 -11.10
C HIS A 4 -0.51 13.14 -10.96
N ARG A 5 -1.84 13.25 -11.09
CA ARG A 5 -2.76 12.11 -11.00
C ARG A 5 -2.82 11.41 -12.35
N ILE A 6 -2.65 10.09 -12.34
CA ILE A 6 -2.87 9.25 -13.51
C ILE A 6 -4.28 8.66 -13.43
N GLN A 7 -5.07 8.83 -14.50
CA GLN A 7 -6.46 8.34 -14.57
C GLN A 7 -6.73 7.53 -15.85
N SER A 8 -5.70 7.27 -16.66
CA SER A 8 -5.83 6.60 -17.94
C SER A 8 -4.47 6.10 -18.41
N ILE A 9 -4.46 4.95 -19.09
CA ILE A 9 -3.25 4.42 -19.73
C ILE A 9 -2.79 5.25 -20.94
N GLN A 10 -3.61 6.20 -21.40
CA GLN A 10 -3.28 7.20 -22.41
C GLN A 10 -2.63 8.46 -21.83
N ASP A 11 -2.55 8.59 -20.49
CA ASP A 11 -1.80 9.68 -19.87
C ASP A 11 -0.33 9.64 -20.34
N PRO A 12 0.25 10.79 -20.76
CA PRO A 12 1.61 10.83 -21.30
C PRO A 12 2.68 10.29 -20.34
N HIS A 13 2.41 10.30 -19.02
CA HIS A 13 3.35 9.82 -18.01
C HIS A 13 3.09 8.36 -17.58
N PHE A 14 2.00 7.73 -18.02
CA PHE A 14 1.67 6.36 -17.59
C PHE A 14 2.70 5.33 -18.06
N ARG A 15 3.24 5.47 -19.29
CA ARG A 15 4.32 4.61 -19.76
C ARG A 15 5.53 4.64 -18.83
N SER A 16 6.00 5.83 -18.47
CA SER A 16 7.14 5.98 -17.57
C SER A 16 6.85 5.47 -16.15
N LEU A 17 5.60 5.57 -15.69
CA LEU A 17 5.15 4.91 -14.45
C LEU A 17 5.26 3.39 -14.56
N HIS A 18 4.74 2.79 -15.63
CA HIS A 18 4.75 1.33 -15.82
C HIS A 18 6.18 0.78 -15.94
N GLU A 19 7.05 1.49 -16.67
CA GLU A 19 8.48 1.19 -16.72
C GLU A 19 9.12 1.26 -15.33
N LEU A 20 8.82 2.32 -14.55
CA LEU A 20 9.33 2.46 -13.18
C LEU A 20 8.87 1.31 -12.27
N LEU A 21 7.61 0.87 -12.36
CA LEU A 21 7.10 -0.31 -11.65
C LEU A 21 7.95 -1.54 -11.98
N GLY A 22 8.16 -1.83 -13.26
CA GLY A 22 8.96 -2.97 -13.74
C GLY A 22 10.45 -2.93 -13.37
N THR A 23 11.00 -1.76 -13.07
CA THR A 23 12.39 -1.66 -12.57
C THR A 23 12.52 -1.94 -11.08
N ILE A 24 11.45 -1.83 -10.31
CA ILE A 24 11.48 -1.87 -8.85
C ILE A 24 10.91 -3.15 -8.30
N PHE A 25 9.76 -3.59 -8.82
CA PHE A 25 9.09 -4.79 -8.38
C PHE A 25 9.45 -6.00 -9.26
N PRO A 26 9.39 -7.22 -8.71
CA PRO A 26 9.44 -8.43 -9.50
C PRO A 26 8.35 -8.42 -10.61
N PRO A 27 8.60 -8.98 -11.80
CA PRO A 27 7.65 -8.96 -12.90
C PRO A 27 6.26 -9.51 -12.54
N GLU A 28 6.20 -10.52 -11.67
CA GLU A 28 4.98 -11.14 -11.14
C GLU A 28 4.11 -10.18 -10.30
N GLU A 29 4.72 -9.17 -9.69
CA GLU A 29 4.01 -8.15 -8.91
C GLU A 29 3.57 -6.95 -9.77
N VAL A 30 3.98 -6.89 -11.02
CA VAL A 30 3.65 -5.77 -11.93
C VAL A 30 2.50 -6.15 -12.84
N LEU A 31 1.35 -5.55 -12.58
CA LEU A 31 0.18 -5.69 -13.44
C LEU A 31 0.51 -5.27 -14.89
N ALA A 32 0.11 -6.09 -15.87
CA ALA A 32 0.35 -5.84 -17.28
C ALA A 32 -0.23 -4.50 -17.74
N TYR A 33 0.45 -3.81 -18.65
CA TYR A 33 0.13 -2.43 -19.05
C TYR A 33 -1.35 -2.19 -19.37
N ASP A 34 -1.95 -3.04 -20.22
CA ASP A 34 -3.34 -2.87 -20.65
C ASP A 34 -4.36 -3.18 -19.54
N LEU A 35 -3.98 -4.02 -18.56
CA LEU A 35 -4.84 -4.35 -17.42
C LEU A 35 -4.97 -3.20 -16.42
N TRP A 36 -4.16 -2.14 -16.54
CA TRP A 36 -4.35 -0.91 -15.77
C TRP A 36 -5.51 -0.05 -16.27
N ALA A 37 -6.05 -0.30 -17.46
CA ALA A 37 -7.11 0.53 -18.03
C ALA A 37 -8.33 0.65 -17.10
N GLU A 38 -8.80 -0.48 -16.55
CA GLU A 38 -9.95 -0.51 -15.66
C GLU A 38 -9.63 0.04 -14.25
N PRO A 39 -8.55 -0.38 -13.55
CA PRO A 39 -8.17 0.20 -12.26
C PRO A 39 -8.01 1.72 -12.29
N LEU A 40 -7.43 2.29 -13.35
CA LEU A 40 -7.25 3.75 -13.46
C LEU A 40 -8.55 4.53 -13.65
N GLN A 41 -9.64 3.87 -14.07
CA GLN A 41 -10.97 4.48 -14.13
C GLN A 41 -11.72 4.43 -12.80
N ASP A 42 -11.30 3.59 -11.85
CA ASP A 42 -11.92 3.53 -10.53
C ASP A 42 -11.65 4.84 -9.78
N PRO A 43 -12.68 5.64 -9.44
CA PRO A 43 -12.48 6.91 -8.76
C PRO A 43 -11.91 6.75 -7.34
N GLY A 44 -12.05 5.57 -6.73
CA GLY A 44 -11.50 5.23 -5.43
C GLY A 44 -10.02 4.84 -5.45
N ILE A 45 -9.45 4.59 -6.63
CA ILE A 45 -8.02 4.32 -6.81
C ILE A 45 -7.30 5.62 -7.16
N HIS A 46 -6.29 5.93 -6.35
CA HIS A 46 -5.52 7.17 -6.43
C HIS A 46 -4.09 6.86 -6.82
N VAL A 47 -3.81 6.88 -8.13
CA VAL A 47 -2.46 6.71 -8.68
C VAL A 47 -1.86 8.07 -9.00
N TYR A 48 -0.68 8.33 -8.43
CA TYR A 48 0.06 9.58 -8.63
C TYR A 48 1.51 9.33 -8.98
N VAL A 49 2.06 10.20 -9.83
CA VAL A 49 3.49 10.27 -10.12
C VAL A 49 4.09 11.56 -9.57
N ALA A 50 5.32 11.47 -9.09
CA ALA A 50 6.18 12.61 -8.79
C ALA A 50 6.98 12.96 -10.04
N LEU A 51 6.67 14.10 -10.65
CA LEU A 51 7.40 14.61 -11.80
C LEU A 51 8.51 15.56 -11.34
N LYS A 52 9.73 15.36 -11.82
CA LYS A 52 10.79 16.37 -11.75
C LYS A 52 11.08 16.81 -13.18
N GLU A 53 10.71 18.05 -13.49
CA GLU A 53 10.56 18.51 -14.88
C GLU A 53 9.52 17.59 -15.56
N GLU A 54 9.87 16.88 -16.62
CA GLU A 54 8.99 15.94 -17.32
C GLU A 54 9.24 14.46 -16.94
N ALA A 55 10.25 14.20 -16.10
CA ALA A 55 10.62 12.84 -15.73
C ALA A 55 9.82 12.34 -14.53
N VAL A 56 9.22 11.15 -14.67
CA VAL A 56 8.67 10.39 -13.54
C VAL A 56 9.83 9.89 -12.68
N VAL A 57 9.93 10.40 -11.45
CA VAL A 57 11.01 10.03 -10.51
C VAL A 57 10.50 9.19 -9.34
N GLY A 58 9.20 9.13 -9.13
CA GLY A 58 8.55 8.30 -8.12
C GLY A 58 7.05 8.20 -8.35
N ALA A 59 6.40 7.31 -7.63
CA ALA A 59 4.98 7.07 -7.76
C ALA A 59 4.36 6.56 -6.46
N THR A 60 3.03 6.67 -6.33
CA THR A 60 2.27 6.05 -5.25
C THR A 60 0.87 5.70 -5.73
N GLU A 61 0.36 4.58 -5.23
CA GLU A 61 -1.05 4.21 -5.30
C GLU A 61 -1.59 4.06 -3.89
N TYR A 62 -2.81 4.56 -3.68
CA TYR A 62 -3.55 4.39 -2.45
C TYR A 62 -5.05 4.48 -2.70
N ARG A 63 -5.82 4.09 -1.69
CA ARG A 63 -7.28 4.14 -1.67
C ARG A 63 -7.75 4.72 -0.34
N TYR A 64 -8.91 5.35 -0.33
CA TYR A 64 -9.59 5.75 0.90
C TYR A 64 -10.96 5.09 0.98
N TYR A 65 -11.28 4.51 2.13
CA TYR A 65 -12.55 3.83 2.41
C TYR A 65 -13.36 4.67 3.39
N PRO A 66 -14.32 5.48 2.93
CA PRO A 66 -15.08 6.37 3.81
C PRO A 66 -15.83 5.63 4.92
N ASP A 67 -16.47 4.51 4.59
CA ASP A 67 -17.28 3.72 5.53
C ASP A 67 -16.45 3.18 6.70
N MET A 68 -15.20 2.80 6.42
CA MET A 68 -14.24 2.31 7.42
C MET A 68 -13.35 3.41 7.99
N ARG A 69 -13.38 4.62 7.41
CA ARG A 69 -12.53 5.78 7.76
C ARG A 69 -11.03 5.48 7.71
N VAL A 70 -10.61 4.55 6.86
CA VAL A 70 -9.20 4.14 6.69
C VAL A 70 -8.74 4.31 5.26
N ALA A 71 -7.44 4.51 5.08
CA ALA A 71 -6.79 4.40 3.78
C ALA A 71 -6.01 3.08 3.65
N MET A 72 -5.63 2.74 2.42
CA MET A 72 -4.65 1.69 2.11
C MET A 72 -3.61 2.29 1.18
N THR A 73 -2.33 2.02 1.43
CA THR A 73 -1.27 2.28 0.45
C THR A 73 -0.89 0.98 -0.22
N ASP A 74 -1.23 0.87 -1.51
CA ASP A 74 -0.86 -0.26 -2.35
C ASP A 74 0.65 -0.22 -2.65
N PHE A 75 1.17 0.93 -3.10
CA PHE A 75 2.62 1.12 -3.23
C PHE A 75 3.09 2.56 -3.06
N THR A 76 4.39 2.68 -2.80
CA THR A 76 5.16 3.93 -2.91
C THR A 76 6.52 3.58 -3.50
N ILE A 77 6.91 4.28 -4.56
CA ILE A 77 8.12 4.03 -5.33
C ILE A 77 9.02 5.26 -5.32
N ILE A 78 10.28 5.02 -4.94
CA ILE A 78 11.37 5.98 -5.00
C ILE A 78 12.31 5.56 -6.13
N GLY A 79 12.12 6.11 -7.33
CA GLY A 79 12.93 5.74 -8.49
C GLY A 79 14.35 6.30 -8.48
N LYS A 80 14.61 7.35 -7.67
CA LYS A 80 15.95 7.95 -7.56
C LYS A 80 16.26 8.46 -6.15
N PRO A 81 17.42 8.10 -5.56
CA PRO A 81 17.83 8.60 -4.25
C PRO A 81 18.13 10.10 -4.27
N ALA A 82 18.22 10.70 -3.08
CA ALA A 82 18.68 12.08 -2.84
C ALA A 82 17.86 13.20 -3.52
N LEU A 83 16.61 12.94 -3.89
CA LEU A 83 15.70 13.94 -4.48
C LEU A 83 14.52 14.33 -3.57
N GLY A 84 14.44 13.79 -2.36
CA GLY A 84 13.33 14.06 -1.43
C GLY A 84 11.98 13.47 -1.87
N ILE A 85 11.99 12.51 -2.78
CA ILE A 85 10.79 11.93 -3.42
C ILE A 85 9.85 11.31 -2.39
N GLY A 86 10.38 10.54 -1.44
CA GLY A 86 9.55 9.87 -0.42
C GLY A 86 8.80 10.86 0.45
N ARG A 87 9.49 11.91 0.92
CA ARG A 87 8.84 13.00 1.66
C ARG A 87 7.81 13.73 0.81
N PHE A 88 8.13 13.99 -0.47
CA PHE A 88 7.21 14.65 -1.39
C PHE A 88 5.94 13.82 -1.61
N LEU A 89 6.05 12.51 -1.88
CA LEU A 89 4.91 11.62 -2.05
C LEU A 89 4.08 11.52 -0.77
N LEU A 90 4.74 11.30 0.38
CA LEU A 90 4.09 11.23 1.70
C LEU A 90 3.22 12.45 1.97
N THR A 91 3.79 13.66 1.87
CA THR A 91 3.08 14.90 2.19
C THR A 91 1.95 15.21 1.20
N ASN A 92 2.07 14.84 -0.07
CA ASN A 92 0.99 15.05 -1.02
C ASN A 92 -0.13 14.02 -0.86
N ARG A 93 0.20 12.75 -0.59
CA ARG A 93 -0.79 11.72 -0.22
C ARG A 93 -1.56 12.13 1.04
N GLU A 94 -0.90 12.62 2.08
CA GLU A 94 -1.56 13.12 3.30
C GLU A 94 -2.58 14.22 3.00
N LYS A 95 -2.22 15.20 2.15
CA LYS A 95 -3.14 16.27 1.73
C LYS A 95 -4.32 15.73 0.94
N ASP A 96 -4.08 14.78 0.06
CA ASP A 96 -5.12 14.20 -0.78
C ASP A 96 -6.09 13.32 0.03
N LEU A 97 -5.57 12.50 0.94
CA LEU A 97 -6.39 11.72 1.88
C LEU A 97 -7.24 12.63 2.77
N LYS A 98 -6.68 13.74 3.26
CA LYS A 98 -7.45 14.74 4.00
C LYS A 98 -8.59 15.31 3.15
N ARG A 99 -8.31 15.68 1.89
CA ARG A 99 -9.33 16.16 0.95
C ARG A 99 -10.42 15.11 0.70
N LEU A 100 -10.07 13.84 0.54
CA LEU A 100 -11.03 12.74 0.35
C LEU A 100 -11.92 12.53 1.58
N ALA A 101 -11.33 12.61 2.77
CA ALA A 101 -12.06 12.52 4.02
C ALA A 101 -13.04 13.70 4.19
N GLU A 102 -12.59 14.93 3.92
CA GLU A 102 -13.44 16.13 3.94
C GLU A 102 -14.60 16.02 2.94
N GLN A 103 -14.35 15.56 1.71
CA GLN A 103 -15.38 15.38 0.68
C GLN A 103 -16.42 14.31 1.03
N SER A 104 -16.02 13.30 1.82
CA SER A 104 -16.92 12.25 2.31
C SER A 104 -17.53 12.57 3.68
N GLY A 105 -17.20 13.70 4.28
CA GLY A 105 -17.69 14.07 5.62
C GLY A 105 -17.15 13.18 6.73
N THR A 106 -15.97 12.58 6.54
CA THR A 106 -15.34 11.65 7.48
C THR A 106 -14.04 12.19 8.04
N GLU A 107 -13.57 11.60 9.14
CA GLU A 107 -12.25 11.88 9.72
C GLU A 107 -11.44 10.58 9.75
N PRO A 108 -10.26 10.49 9.09
CA PRO A 108 -9.52 9.24 9.03
C PRO A 108 -9.01 8.79 10.39
N ILE A 109 -9.13 7.49 10.68
CA ILE A 109 -8.56 6.88 11.90
C ILE A 109 -7.16 6.29 11.66
N GLY A 110 -6.78 6.11 10.39
CA GLY A 110 -5.43 5.70 10.01
C GLY A 110 -5.37 5.09 8.61
N MET A 111 -4.25 4.43 8.32
CA MET A 111 -3.97 3.90 6.99
C MET A 111 -3.20 2.58 7.05
N PHE A 112 -3.70 1.57 6.33
CA PHE A 112 -3.03 0.30 6.15
C PHE A 112 -1.89 0.40 5.12
N ALA A 113 -0.90 -0.48 5.27
CA ALA A 113 0.09 -0.79 4.25
C ALA A 113 0.57 -2.24 4.45
N GLU A 114 0.88 -2.92 3.35
CA GLU A 114 1.61 -4.18 3.38
C GLU A 114 3.11 -3.89 3.26
N VAL A 115 3.88 -4.39 4.22
CA VAL A 115 5.32 -4.06 4.32
C VAL A 115 6.11 -5.35 4.38
N TYR A 116 7.09 -5.48 3.48
CA TYR A 116 7.94 -6.66 3.44
C TYR A 116 8.68 -6.85 4.76
N ASP A 117 8.65 -8.07 5.28
CA ASP A 117 9.53 -8.48 6.36
C ASP A 117 10.85 -8.96 5.74
N PRO A 118 11.93 -8.14 5.82
CA PRO A 118 13.20 -8.52 5.24
C PRO A 118 13.76 -9.81 5.87
N TYR A 119 13.33 -10.21 7.06
CA TYR A 119 13.84 -11.42 7.72
C TYR A 119 13.11 -12.70 7.27
N ARG A 120 11.99 -12.56 6.53
CA ARG A 120 11.20 -13.68 5.99
C ARG A 120 11.32 -13.80 4.47
N ALA A 121 11.57 -12.69 3.76
CA ALA A 121 11.75 -12.68 2.31
C ALA A 121 13.10 -13.31 1.89
N VAL A 122 13.06 -14.30 0.99
CA VAL A 122 14.22 -15.11 0.58
C VAL A 122 15.20 -14.36 -0.35
N SER A 123 14.81 -13.21 -0.91
CA SER A 123 15.66 -12.38 -1.79
C SER A 123 15.44 -10.87 -1.53
N HIS A 124 16.53 -10.11 -1.41
CA HIS A 124 16.51 -8.70 -0.94
C HIS A 124 16.66 -7.65 -2.05
N GLU A 125 16.62 -8.02 -3.33
CA GLU A 125 16.97 -7.11 -4.42
C GLU A 125 15.73 -6.49 -5.09
N PHE A 126 15.17 -5.43 -4.50
CA PHE A 126 14.27 -4.52 -5.24
C PHE A 126 15.08 -3.63 -6.18
N GLY A 127 15.30 -4.08 -7.41
CA GLY A 127 15.75 -3.24 -8.53
C GLY A 127 17.09 -2.51 -8.37
N GLY A 128 17.88 -2.82 -7.34
CA GLY A 128 19.16 -2.16 -7.04
C GLY A 128 19.06 -0.69 -6.55
N VAL A 129 17.86 -0.16 -6.31
CA VAL A 129 17.67 1.22 -5.82
C VAL A 129 17.66 1.19 -4.29
N SER A 130 18.72 1.70 -3.66
CA SER A 130 18.92 1.62 -2.20
C SER A 130 17.71 2.06 -1.35
N PRO A 131 16.98 3.16 -1.65
CA PRO A 131 15.74 3.50 -0.94
C PRO A 131 14.62 2.46 -1.01
N MET A 132 14.65 1.56 -1.99
CA MET A 132 13.66 0.50 -2.16
C MET A 132 14.06 -0.80 -1.46
N ASN A 133 15.26 -0.87 -0.87
CA ASN A 133 15.69 -1.99 -0.03
C ASN A 133 14.70 -2.19 1.14
N PRO A 134 14.24 -3.43 1.44
CA PRO A 134 13.16 -3.63 2.39
C PRO A 134 13.57 -3.29 3.83
N ILE A 135 14.84 -3.43 4.21
CA ILE A 135 15.35 -3.02 5.53
C ILE A 135 15.25 -1.50 5.67
N VAL A 136 15.72 -0.75 4.67
CA VAL A 136 15.67 0.72 4.66
C VAL A 136 14.22 1.21 4.67
N ARG A 137 13.35 0.60 3.86
CA ARG A 137 11.92 0.95 3.80
C ARG A 137 11.23 0.72 5.15
N ARG A 138 11.50 -0.40 5.81
CA ARG A 138 10.91 -0.72 7.11
C ARG A 138 11.29 0.32 8.16
N GLU A 139 12.57 0.69 8.24
CA GLU A 139 13.03 1.77 9.12
C GLU A 139 12.36 3.10 8.80
N VAL A 140 12.30 3.50 7.53
CA VAL A 140 11.65 4.76 7.13
C VAL A 140 10.16 4.78 7.50
N LEU A 141 9.44 3.68 7.30
CA LEU A 141 8.02 3.58 7.66
C LEU A 141 7.82 3.62 9.17
N SER A 142 8.71 2.99 9.94
CA SER A 142 8.73 3.07 11.40
C SER A 142 8.92 4.53 11.88
N HIS A 143 9.85 5.27 11.27
CA HIS A 143 10.05 6.71 11.56
C HIS A 143 8.86 7.60 11.16
N ILE A 144 8.06 7.19 10.17
CA ILE A 144 6.82 7.88 9.79
C ILE A 144 5.70 7.60 10.80
N GLY A 145 5.81 6.53 11.59
CA GLY A 145 4.84 6.14 12.62
C GLY A 145 4.03 4.90 12.28
N TYR A 146 4.36 4.18 11.20
CA TYR A 146 3.74 2.88 10.95
C TYR A 146 4.11 1.89 12.05
N ARG A 147 3.11 1.11 12.46
CA ARG A 147 3.22 0.02 13.42
C ARG A 147 2.72 -1.26 12.77
N ARG A 148 3.31 -2.41 13.06
CA ARG A 148 2.75 -3.69 12.58
C ARG A 148 1.59 -4.11 13.46
N LEU A 149 0.58 -4.75 12.87
CA LEU A 149 -0.47 -5.39 13.66
C LEU A 149 0.06 -6.68 14.30
N ASP A 150 -0.39 -7.00 15.51
CA ASP A 150 -0.06 -8.25 16.21
C ASP A 150 -0.83 -9.46 15.65
N LEU A 151 -0.49 -9.84 14.43
CA LEU A 151 -0.93 -11.08 13.80
C LEU A 151 0.16 -11.66 12.88
N THR A 152 0.09 -12.98 12.67
CA THR A 152 0.80 -13.61 11.55
C THR A 152 0.02 -13.34 10.28
N TYR A 153 0.45 -12.32 9.54
CA TYR A 153 -0.25 -11.89 8.34
C TYR A 153 0.03 -12.81 7.14
N VAL A 154 -1.03 -13.06 6.36
CA VAL A 154 -1.02 -13.78 5.10
C VAL A 154 -2.01 -13.08 4.18
N HIS A 155 -1.72 -13.00 2.89
CA HIS A 155 -2.69 -12.56 1.88
C HIS A 155 -2.77 -13.52 0.69
N PRO A 156 -3.87 -13.49 -0.09
CA PRO A 156 -3.96 -14.23 -1.33
C PRO A 156 -3.02 -13.65 -2.40
N SER A 157 -2.39 -14.50 -3.20
CA SER A 157 -1.60 -14.06 -4.36
C SER A 157 -2.46 -13.31 -5.38
N TRP A 158 -1.92 -12.22 -5.91
CA TRP A 158 -2.53 -11.42 -6.98
C TRP A 158 -2.51 -12.14 -8.34
N GLU A 159 -1.77 -13.23 -8.49
CA GLU A 159 -1.75 -14.05 -9.72
C GLU A 159 -2.98 -14.97 -9.89
N HIS A 160 -3.98 -14.86 -9.00
CA HIS A 160 -5.18 -15.72 -8.97
C HIS A 160 -4.91 -17.22 -8.78
N THR A 161 -3.68 -17.62 -8.45
CA THR A 161 -3.27 -19.01 -8.20
C THR A 161 -3.94 -19.62 -6.96
N GLY A 162 -4.40 -18.76 -6.04
CA GLY A 162 -4.93 -19.18 -4.74
C GLY A 162 -3.84 -19.51 -3.73
N GLU A 163 -2.59 -19.16 -4.02
CA GLU A 163 -1.46 -19.32 -3.10
C GLU A 163 -1.46 -18.25 -2.01
N ALA A 164 -0.84 -18.58 -0.88
CA ALA A 164 -0.68 -17.71 0.27
C ALA A 164 0.68 -17.01 0.23
N VAL A 165 0.66 -15.68 0.24
CA VAL A 165 1.86 -14.87 0.44
C VAL A 165 1.96 -14.56 1.93
N SER A 166 3.12 -14.88 2.53
CA SER A 166 3.31 -14.76 3.98
C SER A 166 4.51 -13.88 4.36
N GLU A 167 5.21 -13.28 3.40
CA GLU A 167 6.47 -12.55 3.64
C GLU A 167 6.26 -11.07 4.04
N LEU A 168 5.01 -10.67 4.32
CA LEU A 168 4.62 -9.30 4.62
C LEU A 168 4.03 -9.20 6.03
N ASP A 169 4.22 -8.04 6.64
CA ASP A 169 3.44 -7.59 7.79
C ASP A 169 2.32 -6.67 7.31
N LEU A 170 1.11 -6.85 7.86
CA LEU A 170 0.07 -5.84 7.76
C LEU A 170 0.36 -4.74 8.78
N CYS A 171 0.57 -3.53 8.29
CA CYS A 171 0.95 -2.37 9.09
C CYS A 171 -0.16 -1.32 9.09
N PHE A 172 -0.15 -0.45 10.10
CA PHE A 172 -1.09 0.65 10.25
C PHE A 172 -0.36 1.90 10.71
N LEU A 173 -0.62 3.01 10.02
CA LEU A 173 -0.26 4.36 10.44
C LEU A 173 -1.50 4.96 11.13
N PRO A 174 -1.54 5.04 12.47
CA PRO A 174 -2.68 5.59 13.17
C PRO A 174 -2.74 7.12 12.99
N SER A 175 -3.94 7.70 12.99
CA SER A 175 -4.08 9.16 12.96
C SER A 175 -3.73 9.85 14.28
N SER A 176 -3.64 9.08 15.37
CA SER A 176 -3.16 9.50 16.69
C SER A 176 -2.06 8.57 17.18
N GLU A 177 -0.97 9.13 17.71
CA GLU A 177 0.13 8.35 18.29
C GLU A 177 -0.26 7.57 19.56
N GLU A 178 -1.34 8.01 20.23
CA GLU A 178 -1.90 7.37 21.42
C GLU A 178 -2.64 6.07 21.12
N LEU A 179 -2.99 5.82 19.85
CA LEU A 179 -3.68 4.59 19.45
C LEU A 179 -2.72 3.40 19.49
N ASP A 180 -2.97 2.44 20.37
CA ASP A 180 -2.15 1.25 20.60
C ASP A 180 -2.79 -0.06 20.11
N ALA A 181 -4.05 -0.01 19.71
CA ALA A 181 -4.80 -1.11 19.13
C ALA A 181 -5.90 -0.60 18.18
N ILE A 182 -6.37 -1.45 17.28
CA ILE A 182 -7.57 -1.20 16.46
C ILE A 182 -8.56 -2.36 16.58
N PRO A 183 -9.88 -2.13 16.40
CA PRO A 183 -10.87 -3.21 16.45
C PRO A 183 -10.54 -4.32 15.46
N ALA A 184 -10.58 -5.57 15.89
CA ALA A 184 -10.32 -6.69 15.00
C ALA A 184 -11.39 -6.80 13.88
N SER A 185 -12.63 -6.36 14.18
CA SER A 185 -13.70 -6.25 13.20
C SER A 185 -13.35 -5.31 12.04
N LEU A 186 -12.68 -4.19 12.29
CA LEU A 186 -12.20 -3.26 11.26
C LEU A 186 -11.18 -3.95 10.35
N VAL A 187 -10.23 -4.69 10.92
CA VAL A 187 -9.22 -5.43 10.15
C VAL A 187 -9.88 -6.49 9.25
N VAL A 188 -10.87 -7.22 9.79
CA VAL A 188 -11.64 -8.22 9.02
C VAL A 188 -12.42 -7.55 7.89
N GLU A 189 -13.14 -6.48 8.18
CA GLU A 189 -13.92 -5.74 7.19
C GLU A 189 -13.03 -5.20 6.07
N PHE A 190 -11.91 -4.59 6.45
CA PHE A 190 -10.91 -4.09 5.51
C PHE A 190 -10.37 -5.20 4.60
N LEU A 191 -9.81 -6.28 5.17
CA LEU A 191 -9.17 -7.34 4.39
C LEU A 191 -10.16 -8.09 3.49
N THR A 192 -11.39 -8.34 3.98
CA THR A 192 -12.42 -9.01 3.18
C THR A 192 -12.92 -8.13 2.03
N THR A 193 -12.95 -6.82 2.23
CA THR A 193 -13.29 -5.84 1.18
C THR A 193 -12.15 -5.69 0.18
N TYR A 194 -10.91 -5.51 0.66
CA TYR A 194 -9.73 -5.27 -0.17
C TYR A 194 -9.45 -6.45 -1.12
N TYR A 195 -9.55 -7.69 -0.63
CA TYR A 195 -9.38 -8.90 -1.44
C TYR A 195 -10.69 -9.44 -2.04
N SER A 196 -11.76 -8.64 -2.10
CA SER A 196 -13.05 -9.08 -2.64
C SER A 196 -12.98 -9.47 -4.12
N ALA A 197 -12.15 -8.78 -4.90
CA ALA A 197 -11.94 -9.03 -6.33
C ALA A 197 -11.23 -10.37 -6.62
N LEU A 198 -10.52 -10.96 -5.66
CA LEU A 198 -9.81 -12.22 -5.86
C LEU A 198 -10.77 -13.41 -5.67
N PRO A 199 -11.00 -14.23 -6.73
CA PRO A 199 -11.96 -15.33 -6.67
C PRO A 199 -11.48 -16.47 -5.76
N ASN A 200 -10.18 -16.71 -5.73
CA ASN A 200 -9.54 -17.78 -4.97
C ASN A 200 -8.83 -17.20 -3.75
N LYS A 201 -9.16 -17.71 -2.55
CA LYS A 201 -8.53 -17.32 -1.30
C LYS A 201 -7.90 -18.56 -0.66
N PRO A 202 -6.60 -18.55 -0.30
CA PRO A 202 -5.95 -19.70 0.32
C PRO A 202 -6.58 -20.02 1.68
N GLN A 203 -6.52 -21.30 2.08
CA GLN A 203 -7.02 -21.74 3.38
C GLN A 203 -6.34 -20.97 4.53
N ALA A 204 -5.04 -20.70 4.43
CA ALA A 204 -4.29 -19.94 5.44
C ALA A 204 -4.86 -18.52 5.65
N TRP A 205 -5.34 -17.86 4.58
CA TRP A 205 -6.01 -16.56 4.70
C TRP A 205 -7.39 -16.68 5.36
N LEU A 206 -8.16 -17.70 4.99
CA LEU A 206 -9.46 -17.97 5.61
C LEU A 206 -9.33 -18.24 7.12
N ASP A 207 -8.32 -19.02 7.50
CA ASP A 207 -8.01 -19.33 8.89
C ASP A 207 -7.58 -18.07 9.66
N MET A 208 -6.74 -17.21 9.07
CA MET A 208 -6.34 -15.92 9.64
C MET A 208 -7.57 -15.02 9.88
N ILE A 209 -8.46 -14.90 8.89
CA ILE A 209 -9.71 -14.11 9.02
C ILE A 209 -10.60 -14.69 10.13
N GLN A 210 -10.72 -16.02 10.23
CA GLN A 210 -11.50 -16.66 11.28
C GLN A 210 -10.90 -16.40 12.67
N GLN A 211 -9.58 -16.44 12.81
CA GLN A 211 -8.90 -16.10 14.06
C GLN A 211 -9.14 -14.65 14.44
N LEU A 212 -9.04 -13.70 13.50
CA LEU A 212 -9.32 -12.28 13.75
C LEU A 212 -10.76 -12.07 14.24
N ARG A 213 -11.75 -12.78 13.69
CA ARG A 213 -13.16 -12.69 14.13
C ARG A 213 -13.39 -13.12 15.57
N SER A 214 -12.48 -13.87 16.17
CA SER A 214 -12.55 -14.27 17.59
C SER A 214 -11.86 -13.29 18.55
N ARG A 215 -11.21 -12.24 18.02
CA ARG A 215 -10.55 -11.19 18.80
C ARG A 215 -11.44 -9.95 18.87
N GLU A 216 -11.28 -9.18 19.94
CA GLU A 216 -11.92 -7.87 20.08
C GLU A 216 -11.07 -6.79 19.38
N GLU A 217 -9.77 -6.79 19.64
CA GLU A 217 -8.80 -5.81 19.13
C GLU A 217 -7.53 -6.49 18.60
N VAL A 218 -6.76 -5.75 17.81
CA VAL A 218 -5.42 -6.11 17.34
C VAL A 218 -4.45 -5.02 17.77
N ARG A 219 -3.42 -5.41 18.53
CA ARG A 219 -2.39 -4.48 19.03
C ARG A 219 -1.52 -3.95 17.91
N LEU A 220 -1.11 -2.70 18.03
CA LEU A 220 -0.13 -2.05 17.18
C LEU A 220 1.25 -2.13 17.83
N LEU A 221 2.13 -2.94 17.24
CA LEU A 221 3.48 -3.19 17.72
C LEU A 221 4.50 -2.34 16.93
N ALA A 222 5.67 -2.12 17.53
CA ALA A 222 6.78 -1.54 16.79
C ALA A 222 7.05 -2.35 15.50
N LEU A 223 7.20 -1.62 14.39
CA LEU A 223 7.55 -2.17 13.09
C LEU A 223 9.03 -2.56 13.08
#